data_AF-A0A961T2F9-F1
#
_entry.id   AF-A0A961T2F9-F1
#
_cell.length_a   1.000
_cell.length_b   1.000
_cell.length_c   1.000
_cell.angle_alpha   90.00
_cell.angle_beta   90.00
_cell.angle_gamma   90.00
#
_symmetry.space_group_name_H-M   'P 1'
#
loop_
_entity.id
_entity.type
_entity.pdbx_description
1 polymer ?
#
loop_
_entity_poly.entity_id
_entity_poly.type
_entity_poly.pdbx_seq_one_letter_code
_entity_poly.pdbx_strand_id
1 'polypeptide(L)'
;KFNIKSEKLVPGDDYGMMKEMLTRRFQRLVRENGLRQDEEAAGDEDNGETADIANAVEVDDGLPPWPDLLLIDGGQGQLNAALQVMDELGLADQVALVGIAKGPDRDAGREKFFMKGKPSFMLPERDPVLYFVQRLRDEAHRFAIGSHRARRKKEMVRNPLDEVAGIGPSRKRALLHHFGTAKAVSRAALADLKAVEGISEQMAQAIYDHFHENG
;
A
#
# COMPACT_ATOMS: atom_id res chain seq x y z
N LYS A 1 3.61 2.79 -5.15
CA LYS A 1 3.13 1.62 -4.36
C LYS A 1 4.24 0.59 -4.28
N PHE A 2 4.66 0.20 -3.08
CA PHE A 2 5.70 -0.82 -2.89
C PHE A 2 5.06 -2.13 -2.44
N ASN A 3 5.14 -3.18 -3.25
CA ASN A 3 4.78 -4.53 -2.82
C ASN A 3 6.01 -5.14 -2.15
N ILE A 4 5.97 -5.27 -0.82
CA ILE A 4 7.05 -5.86 -0.06
C ILE A 4 6.86 -7.39 -0.07
N LYS A 5 7.80 -8.09 -0.71
CA LYS A 5 7.86 -9.56 -0.79
C LYS A 5 9.28 -10.01 -0.44
N SER A 6 9.75 -9.67 0.76
CA SER A 6 11.08 -10.11 1.22
C SER A 6 10.90 -11.29 2.16
N GLU A 7 11.56 -12.41 1.88
CA GLU A 7 11.57 -13.62 2.72
C GLU A 7 12.23 -13.39 4.09
N LYS A 8 12.96 -12.27 4.25
CA LYS A 8 13.64 -11.88 5.49
C LYS A 8 12.78 -11.06 6.45
N LEU A 9 11.56 -10.68 6.07
CA LEU A 9 10.68 -9.86 6.90
C LEU A 9 9.73 -10.75 7.69
N VAL A 10 9.77 -10.61 9.02
CA VAL A 10 8.85 -11.29 9.93
C VAL A 10 7.47 -10.64 9.80
N PRO A 11 6.36 -11.40 9.74
CA PRO A 11 5.02 -10.83 9.76
C PRO A 11 4.83 -9.90 10.99
N GLY A 12 4.47 -8.65 10.74
CA GLY A 12 4.33 -7.61 11.78
C GLY A 12 5.59 -6.77 12.05
N ASP A 13 6.69 -7.00 11.32
CA ASP A 13 7.86 -6.13 11.36
C ASP A 13 7.66 -4.85 10.54
N ASP A 14 6.88 -3.92 11.09
CA ASP A 14 6.61 -2.62 10.48
C ASP A 14 7.89 -1.80 10.24
N TYR A 15 8.90 -1.99 11.11
CA TYR A 15 10.20 -1.34 10.98
C TYR A 15 10.97 -1.85 9.76
N GLY A 16 11.10 -3.17 9.61
CA GLY A 16 11.75 -3.78 8.46
C GLY A 16 11.03 -3.44 7.15
N MET A 17 9.69 -3.44 7.15
CA MET A 17 8.89 -3.03 6.00
C MET A 17 9.15 -1.57 5.60
N MET A 18 9.20 -0.66 6.57
CA MET A 18 9.50 0.75 6.34
C MET A 18 10.91 0.93 5.77
N LYS A 19 11.91 0.27 6.37
CA LYS A 19 13.29 0.35 5.90
C LYS A 19 13.42 -0.09 4.44
N GLU A 20 12.88 -1.25 4.10
CA GLU A 20 12.89 -1.78 2.73
C GLU A 20 12.22 -0.83 1.73
N MET A 21 11.08 -0.24 2.11
CA MET A 21 10.35 0.72 1.27
C MET A 21 11.18 1.98 1.00
N LEU A 22 11.76 2.56 2.05
CA LEU A 22 12.58 3.77 1.94
C LEU A 22 13.85 3.49 1.13
N THR A 23 14.54 2.39 1.40
CA THR A 23 15.74 1.99 0.67
C THR A 23 15.45 1.89 -0.83
N ARG A 24 14.38 1.18 -1.22
CA ARG A 24 14.01 1.06 -2.64
C ARG A 24 13.64 2.39 -3.28
N ARG A 25 12.89 3.24 -2.56
CA ARG A 25 12.47 4.55 -3.08
C ARG A 25 13.67 5.44 -3.36
N PHE A 26 14.55 5.61 -2.37
CA PHE A 26 15.66 6.54 -2.47
C PHE A 26 16.81 6.01 -3.33
N GLN A 27 17.08 4.70 -3.35
CA GLN A 27 18.02 4.12 -4.32
C GLN A 27 17.56 4.32 -5.76
N ARG A 28 16.25 4.21 -6.02
CA ARG A 28 15.70 4.49 -7.34
C ARG A 28 15.83 5.98 -7.68
N LEU A 29 15.49 6.85 -6.74
CA LEU A 29 15.59 8.30 -6.90
C LEU A 29 17.02 8.74 -7.24
N VAL A 30 18.02 8.24 -6.50
CA VAL A 30 19.44 8.50 -6.76
C VAL A 30 19.89 7.97 -8.12
N ARG A 31 19.40 6.80 -8.53
CA ARG A 31 19.73 6.21 -9.84
C ARG A 31 19.17 7.03 -11.00
N GLU A 32 17.96 7.54 -10.86
CA GLU A 32 17.25 8.27 -11.91
C GLU A 32 17.68 9.75 -12.00
N ASN A 33 18.02 10.37 -10.86
CA ASN A 33 18.22 11.82 -10.78
C ASN A 33 19.60 12.24 -10.22
N GLY A 34 20.48 11.28 -9.91
CA GLY A 34 21.71 11.56 -9.17
C GLY A 34 21.44 11.95 -7.71
N LEU A 35 22.48 12.35 -6.99
CA LEU A 35 22.32 12.97 -5.66
C LEU A 35 21.65 14.34 -5.82
N ARG A 36 20.87 14.77 -4.83
CA ARG A 36 20.33 16.13 -4.79
C ARG A 36 21.50 17.10 -4.88
N GLN A 37 21.49 17.96 -5.88
CA GLN A 37 22.40 19.09 -5.95
C GLN A 37 21.74 20.23 -5.17
N ASP A 38 22.50 20.87 -4.29
CA ASP A 38 21.99 22.04 -3.57
C ASP A 38 21.71 23.14 -4.60
N GLU A 39 20.50 23.71 -4.59
CA GLU A 39 20.05 24.76 -5.52
C GLU A 39 20.82 26.09 -5.36
N GLU A 40 21.92 26.14 -4.62
CA GLU A 40 22.76 27.36 -4.49
C GLU A 40 23.52 27.73 -5.77
N ALA A 41 23.35 26.99 -6.89
CA ALA A 41 24.02 27.25 -8.17
C ALA A 41 23.10 27.50 -9.37
N ALA A 42 21.79 27.72 -9.19
CA ALA A 42 20.91 28.14 -10.29
C ALA A 42 20.73 29.67 -10.26
N GLY A 43 21.76 30.38 -10.70
CA GLY A 43 21.58 31.73 -11.24
C GLY A 43 20.70 31.66 -12.49
N ASP A 44 19.88 32.68 -12.68
CA ASP A 44 19.06 32.93 -13.88
C ASP A 44 19.82 32.58 -15.17
N GLU A 45 19.45 31.48 -15.84
CA GLU A 45 19.64 31.35 -17.28
C GLU A 45 18.40 30.70 -17.91
N ASP A 46 17.51 31.56 -18.39
CA ASP A 46 16.62 31.33 -19.51
C ASP A 46 17.42 30.76 -20.68
N ASN A 47 17.10 29.54 -21.11
CA ASN A 47 17.46 29.05 -22.44
C ASN A 47 16.47 27.98 -22.86
N GLY A 48 15.49 28.41 -23.65
CA GLY A 48 14.64 27.50 -24.40
C GLY A 48 15.44 26.69 -25.40
N GLU A 49 15.13 25.41 -25.53
CA GLU A 49 15.16 24.70 -26.80
C GLU A 49 14.36 23.39 -26.71
N THR A 50 13.45 23.25 -27.67
CA THR A 50 12.58 22.10 -27.92
C THR A 50 13.37 20.91 -28.46
N ALA A 51 13.17 19.71 -27.91
CA ALA A 51 13.54 18.47 -28.58
C ALA A 51 12.49 17.37 -28.35
N ASP A 52 11.95 16.88 -29.46
CA ASP A 52 10.99 15.79 -29.58
C ASP A 52 11.51 14.46 -29.02
N ILE A 53 10.78 13.80 -28.10
CA ILE A 53 10.85 12.34 -27.96
C ILE A 53 9.47 11.77 -27.55
N ALA A 54 8.97 10.85 -28.37
CA ALA A 54 7.72 10.14 -28.18
C ALA A 54 7.75 9.11 -27.03
N ASN A 55 6.60 8.95 -26.36
CA ASN A 55 6.21 7.90 -25.40
C ASN A 55 6.76 7.95 -23.97
N ALA A 56 6.17 8.83 -23.17
CA ALA A 56 5.52 8.48 -21.91
C ALA A 56 4.50 9.58 -21.62
N VAL A 57 3.28 9.23 -21.17
CA VAL A 57 2.37 10.25 -20.62
C VAL A 57 2.90 10.59 -19.23
N GLU A 58 3.95 11.41 -19.20
CA GLU A 58 4.41 12.07 -18.00
C GLU A 58 3.51 13.29 -17.82
N VAL A 59 2.70 13.24 -16.78
CA VAL A 59 2.19 14.47 -16.20
C VAL A 59 3.40 15.08 -15.50
N ASP A 60 4.16 15.88 -16.23
CA ASP A 60 5.16 16.76 -15.62
C ASP A 60 4.38 17.81 -14.83
N ASP A 61 4.22 17.56 -13.52
CA ASP A 61 3.60 18.50 -12.59
C ASP A 61 4.56 19.62 -12.18
N GLY A 62 5.76 19.69 -12.82
CA GLY A 62 6.78 20.70 -12.59
C GLY A 62 7.42 20.61 -11.21
N LEU A 63 7.19 19.52 -10.46
CA LEU A 63 7.79 19.32 -9.15
C LEU A 63 9.16 18.64 -9.27
N PRO A 64 10.17 19.10 -8.52
CA PRO A 64 11.45 18.43 -8.49
C PRO A 64 11.27 16.98 -7.99
N PRO A 65 12.06 16.03 -8.52
CA PRO A 65 11.92 14.61 -8.19
C PRO A 65 12.25 14.32 -6.72
N TRP A 66 13.05 15.19 -6.09
CA TRP A 66 13.47 15.10 -4.70
C TRP A 66 12.43 15.71 -3.75
N PRO A 67 11.99 14.98 -2.70
CA PRO A 67 11.16 15.58 -1.67
C PRO A 67 12.00 16.46 -0.74
N ASP A 68 11.50 17.64 -0.39
CA ASP A 68 12.10 18.48 0.65
C ASP A 68 11.88 17.93 2.06
N LEU A 69 10.73 17.28 2.26
CA LEU A 69 10.27 16.79 3.55
C LEU A 69 9.65 15.39 3.42
N LEU A 70 10.13 14.48 4.26
CA LEU A 70 9.56 13.17 4.45
C LEU A 70 8.84 13.09 5.80
N LEU A 71 7.51 12.98 5.74
CA LEU A 71 6.66 12.72 6.91
C LEU A 71 6.53 11.21 7.14
N ILE A 72 6.92 10.75 8.33
CA ILE A 72 6.80 9.36 8.76
C ILE A 72 5.62 9.26 9.74
N ASP A 73 4.61 8.46 9.39
CA ASP A 73 3.50 8.14 10.30
C ASP A 73 3.95 7.11 11.34
N GLY A 74 4.53 7.60 12.43
CA GLY A 74 5.19 6.81 13.44
C GLY A 74 5.94 7.69 14.45
N GLY A 75 6.23 7.14 15.61
CA GLY A 75 6.96 7.85 16.67
C GLY A 75 8.47 7.85 16.47
N GLN A 76 9.18 8.14 17.55
CA GLN A 76 10.65 8.23 17.56
C GLN A 76 11.34 6.98 16.99
N GLY A 77 10.83 5.79 17.29
CA GLY A 77 11.41 4.55 16.76
C GLY A 77 11.40 4.53 15.24
N GLN A 78 10.23 4.77 14.63
CA GLN A 78 10.07 4.77 13.18
C GLN A 78 10.93 5.86 12.52
N LEU A 79 10.99 7.05 13.13
CA LEU A 79 11.90 8.11 12.67
C LEU A 79 13.35 7.64 12.69
N ASN A 80 13.82 7.00 13.77
CA ASN A 80 15.19 6.51 13.86
C ASN A 80 15.50 5.44 12.80
N ALA A 81 14.55 4.56 12.52
CA ALA A 81 14.71 3.56 11.46
C ALA A 81 14.80 4.20 10.07
N ALA A 82 14.01 5.24 9.80
CA ALA A 82 14.09 6.01 8.56
C ALA A 82 15.42 6.77 8.46
N LEU A 83 15.85 7.45 9.52
CA LEU A 83 17.14 8.15 9.60
C LEU A 83 18.31 7.20 9.31
N GLN A 84 18.30 5.99 9.91
CA GLN A 84 19.33 4.99 9.65
C GLN A 84 19.43 4.63 8.17
N VAL A 85 18.29 4.47 7.48
CA VAL A 85 18.29 4.18 6.03
C VAL A 85 18.87 5.35 5.23
N MET A 86 18.51 6.57 5.58
CA MET A 86 19.04 7.75 4.91
C MET A 86 20.56 7.86 5.13
N ASP A 87 21.05 7.62 6.35
CA ASP A 87 22.48 7.59 6.67
C ASP A 87 23.21 6.50 5.87
N GLU A 88 22.66 5.28 5.80
CA GLU A 88 23.23 4.15 5.02
C GLU A 88 23.31 4.44 3.52
N LEU A 89 22.42 5.29 3.00
CA LEU A 89 22.42 5.73 1.61
C LEU A 89 23.25 7.00 1.37
N GLY A 90 23.83 7.60 2.41
CA GLY A 90 24.55 8.88 2.31
C GLY A 90 23.64 10.09 2.07
N LEU A 91 22.36 10.00 2.44
CA LEU A 91 21.31 11.00 2.20
C LEU A 91 20.84 11.70 3.48
N ALA A 92 21.54 11.49 4.60
CA ALA A 92 21.20 11.99 5.94
C ALA A 92 20.80 13.47 5.99
N ASP A 93 21.47 14.29 5.19
CA ASP A 93 21.38 15.75 5.21
C ASP A 93 20.70 16.30 3.94
N GLN A 94 20.22 15.45 3.03
CA GLN A 94 19.59 15.87 1.77
C GLN A 94 18.07 16.05 1.85
N VAL A 95 17.42 15.42 2.82
CA VAL A 95 15.95 15.43 2.98
C VAL A 95 15.62 15.61 4.46
N ALA A 96 14.72 16.55 4.77
CA ALA A 96 14.25 16.71 6.14
C ALA A 96 13.30 15.55 6.52
N LEU A 97 13.48 14.95 7.69
CA LEU A 97 12.62 13.88 8.19
C LEU A 97 11.88 14.31 9.46
N VAL A 98 10.57 14.05 9.49
CA VAL A 98 9.70 14.30 10.64
C VAL A 98 8.85 13.08 10.94
N GLY A 99 8.97 12.54 12.16
CA GLY A 99 8.07 11.51 12.67
C GLY A 99 6.84 12.14 13.31
N ILE A 100 5.66 11.56 13.08
CA ILE A 100 4.39 12.02 13.65
C ILE A 100 3.69 10.83 14.33
N ALA A 101 3.56 10.89 15.66
CA ALA A 101 2.76 9.93 16.42
C ALA A 101 1.44 10.55 16.87
N LYS A 102 0.41 9.70 17.04
CA LYS A 102 -0.80 10.11 17.76
C LYS A 102 -0.45 10.37 19.23
N GLY A 103 -1.12 11.35 19.84
CA GLY A 103 -0.98 11.63 21.26
C GLY A 103 -1.39 10.45 22.14
N PRO A 104 -1.13 10.53 23.47
CA PRO A 104 -1.39 9.44 24.43
C PRO A 104 -2.82 8.88 24.40
N ASP A 105 -3.81 9.70 24.04
CA ASP A 105 -5.22 9.29 23.98
C ASP A 105 -5.69 8.82 22.58
N ARG A 106 -4.77 8.74 21.60
CA ARG A 106 -5.08 8.48 20.18
C ARG A 106 -6.07 9.47 19.54
N ASP A 107 -6.33 10.60 20.19
CA ASP A 107 -7.19 11.66 19.69
C ASP A 107 -6.50 12.47 18.57
N ALA A 108 -7.27 12.77 17.53
CA ALA A 108 -6.87 13.74 16.52
C ALA A 108 -6.72 15.13 17.18
N GLY A 109 -5.64 15.84 16.89
CA GLY A 109 -5.35 17.16 17.45
C GLY A 109 -4.26 17.17 18.53
N ARG A 110 -3.75 16.00 18.92
CA ARG A 110 -2.66 15.84 19.89
C ARG A 110 -1.43 15.17 19.29
N GLU A 111 -1.19 15.38 18.00
CA GLU A 111 -0.03 14.83 17.31
C GLU A 111 1.28 15.30 17.94
N LYS A 112 2.17 14.33 18.19
CA LYS A 112 3.53 14.59 18.66
C LYS A 112 4.51 14.45 17.49
N PHE A 113 5.31 15.49 17.31
CA PHE A 113 6.31 15.59 16.25
C PHE A 113 7.70 15.25 16.78
N PHE A 114 8.47 14.55 15.97
CA PHE A 114 9.83 14.10 16.27
C PHE A 114 10.75 14.51 15.12
N MET A 115 11.93 15.05 15.46
CA MET A 115 12.93 15.50 14.48
C MET A 115 14.34 15.17 14.98
N LYS A 116 15.28 14.93 14.06
CA LYS A 116 16.70 14.72 14.38
C LYS A 116 17.23 15.91 15.20
N GLY A 117 17.88 15.63 16.32
CA GLY A 117 18.53 16.64 17.16
C GLY A 117 17.59 17.61 17.89
N LYS A 118 16.26 17.42 17.86
CA LYS A 118 15.30 18.29 18.57
C LYS A 118 14.47 17.50 19.59
N PRO A 119 14.12 18.11 20.73
CA PRO A 119 13.09 17.55 21.60
C PRO A 119 11.77 17.38 20.83
N SER A 120 11.03 16.33 21.15
CA SER A 120 9.68 16.15 20.60
C SER A 120 8.76 17.29 21.01
N PHE A 121 7.91 17.75 20.12
CA PHE A 121 7.00 18.88 20.37
C PHE A 121 5.58 18.59 19.86
N MET A 122 4.63 19.44 20.23
CA MET A 122 3.27 19.43 19.73
C MET A 122 2.95 20.81 19.17
N LEU A 123 2.14 20.86 18.13
CA LEU A 123 1.57 22.12 17.64
C LEU A 123 0.35 22.50 18.50
N PRO A 124 -0.03 23.79 18.55
CA PRO A 124 -1.29 24.20 19.17
C PRO A 124 -2.50 23.48 18.56
N GLU A 125 -3.51 23.16 19.37
CA GLU A 125 -4.69 22.35 18.94
C GLU A 125 -5.48 22.97 17.76
N ARG A 126 -5.33 24.28 17.54
CA ARG A 126 -6.01 25.04 16.48
C ARG A 126 -5.07 25.56 15.40
N ASP A 127 -3.86 25.00 15.31
CA ASP A 127 -2.88 25.41 14.33
C ASP A 127 -3.27 24.90 12.91
N PRO A 128 -3.33 25.77 11.89
CA PRO A 128 -3.63 25.36 10.52
C PRO A 128 -2.65 24.31 9.96
N VAL A 129 -1.38 24.33 10.38
CA VAL A 129 -0.37 23.35 9.98
C VAL A 129 -0.70 21.97 10.54
N LEU A 130 -1.19 21.91 11.77
CA LEU A 130 -1.62 20.65 12.40
C LEU A 130 -2.74 20.00 11.58
N TYR A 131 -3.75 20.78 11.16
CA TYR A 131 -4.84 20.30 10.32
C TYR A 131 -4.37 19.86 8.93
N PHE A 132 -3.40 20.56 8.35
CA PHE A 132 -2.81 20.14 7.08
C PHE A 132 -2.08 18.80 7.20
N VAL A 133 -1.26 18.63 8.23
CA VAL A 133 -0.54 17.37 8.50
C VAL A 133 -1.49 16.21 8.76
N GLN A 134 -2.58 16.43 9.50
CA GLN A 134 -3.63 15.43 9.70
C GLN A 134 -4.24 14.98 8.37
N ARG A 135 -4.60 15.91 7.47
CA ARG A 135 -5.12 15.56 6.15
C ARG A 135 -4.12 14.76 5.32
N LEU A 136 -2.83 15.13 5.33
CA LEU A 136 -1.78 14.36 4.65
C LEU A 136 -1.69 12.93 5.20
N ARG A 137 -1.76 12.76 6.52
CA ARG A 137 -1.76 11.43 7.15
C ARG A 137 -3.00 10.63 6.81
N ASP A 138 -4.17 11.25 6.83
CA ASP A 138 -5.43 10.59 6.47
C ASP A 138 -5.40 10.15 5.00
N GLU A 139 -4.80 10.95 4.12
CA GLU A 139 -4.62 10.61 2.72
C GLU A 139 -3.62 9.46 2.52
N ALA A 140 -2.48 9.48 3.23
CA ALA A 140 -1.51 8.39 3.22
C ALA A 140 -2.13 7.08 3.76
N HIS A 141 -2.88 7.14 4.86
CA HIS A 141 -3.64 6.03 5.40
C HIS A 141 -4.71 5.55 4.42
N ARG A 142 -5.48 6.45 3.81
CA ARG A 142 -6.50 6.14 2.81
C ARG A 142 -5.89 5.42 1.63
N PHE A 143 -4.75 5.87 1.14
CA PHE A 143 -4.02 5.23 0.05
C PHE A 143 -3.50 3.83 0.43
N ALA A 144 -2.89 3.71 1.62
CA ALA A 144 -2.40 2.44 2.14
C ALA A 144 -3.54 1.41 2.34
N ILE A 145 -4.62 1.81 3.03
CA ILE A 145 -5.82 0.97 3.27
C ILE A 145 -6.62 0.74 1.99
N GLY A 146 -6.73 1.72 1.11
CA GLY A 146 -7.41 1.63 -0.18
C GLY A 146 -6.81 0.54 -1.07
N SER A 147 -5.49 0.36 -0.99
CA SER A 147 -4.79 -0.72 -1.67
C SER A 147 -5.17 -2.13 -1.16
N HIS A 148 -5.49 -2.27 0.14
CA HIS A 148 -6.07 -3.49 0.71
C HIS A 148 -7.52 -3.71 0.28
N ARG A 149 -8.30 -2.63 0.10
CA ARG A 149 -9.70 -2.73 -0.36
C ARG A 149 -9.79 -3.17 -1.83
N ALA A 150 -8.89 -2.68 -2.69
CA ALA A 150 -8.75 -3.14 -4.07
C ALA A 150 -8.22 -4.59 -4.17
N ARG A 151 -7.27 -4.98 -3.32
CA ARG A 151 -6.78 -6.36 -3.24
C ARG A 151 -7.86 -7.31 -2.71
N ARG A 152 -8.62 -6.93 -1.67
CA ARG A 152 -9.80 -7.68 -1.21
C ARG A 152 -10.89 -7.74 -2.27
N LYS A 153 -11.12 -6.68 -3.05
CA LYS A 153 -12.03 -6.73 -4.20
C LYS A 153 -11.54 -7.68 -5.28
N LYS A 154 -10.22 -7.81 -5.48
CA LYS A 154 -9.61 -8.74 -6.46
C LYS A 154 -9.56 -10.20 -5.96
N GLU A 155 -9.34 -10.43 -4.67
CA GLU A 155 -9.47 -11.75 -4.03
C GLU A 155 -10.95 -12.17 -3.89
N MET A 156 -11.88 -11.23 -3.64
CA MET A 156 -13.33 -11.46 -3.72
C MET A 156 -13.81 -11.74 -5.16
N VAL A 157 -13.03 -11.38 -6.19
CA VAL A 157 -13.34 -11.68 -7.59
C VAL A 157 -12.92 -13.10 -7.99
N ARG A 158 -12.07 -13.78 -7.22
CA ARG A 158 -11.84 -15.22 -7.41
C ARG A 158 -12.91 -15.97 -6.64
N ASN A 159 -14.05 -16.21 -7.29
CA ASN A 159 -15.08 -17.04 -6.69
C ASN A 159 -14.49 -18.45 -6.54
N PRO A 160 -14.55 -19.10 -5.36
CA PRO A 160 -14.03 -20.46 -5.19
C PRO A 160 -14.61 -21.45 -6.19
N LEU A 161 -15.84 -21.20 -6.66
CA LEU A 161 -16.46 -21.98 -7.71
C LEU A 161 -15.74 -21.87 -9.05
N ASP A 162 -14.93 -20.84 -9.32
CA ASP A 162 -14.16 -20.73 -10.58
C ASP A 162 -12.96 -21.69 -10.64
N GLU A 163 -12.60 -22.31 -9.51
CA GLU A 163 -11.47 -23.25 -9.42
C GLU A 163 -11.93 -24.71 -9.60
N VAL A 164 -13.24 -24.99 -9.61
CA VAL A 164 -13.78 -26.31 -9.89
C VAL A 164 -13.65 -26.61 -11.38
N ALA A 165 -12.93 -27.68 -11.74
CA ALA A 165 -12.72 -28.05 -13.13
C ALA A 165 -14.06 -28.33 -13.85
N GLY A 166 -14.28 -27.69 -15.01
CA GLY A 166 -15.47 -27.92 -15.84
C GLY A 166 -16.75 -27.20 -15.41
N ILE A 167 -16.68 -26.32 -14.40
CA ILE A 167 -17.81 -25.48 -14.00
C ILE A 167 -17.96 -24.26 -14.93
N GLY A 168 -19.09 -24.21 -15.64
CA GLY A 168 -19.41 -23.09 -16.53
C GLY A 168 -20.21 -21.98 -15.82
N PRO A 169 -20.33 -20.79 -16.42
CA PRO A 169 -21.10 -19.67 -15.87
C PRO A 169 -22.56 -20.00 -15.55
N SER A 170 -23.20 -20.87 -16.33
CA SER A 170 -24.60 -21.29 -16.12
C SER A 170 -24.76 -22.11 -14.84
N ARG A 171 -23.90 -23.12 -14.64
CA ARG A 171 -23.92 -23.99 -13.46
C ARG A 171 -23.58 -23.22 -12.19
N LYS A 172 -22.60 -22.32 -12.27
CA LYS A 172 -22.25 -21.39 -11.19
C LYS A 172 -23.45 -20.54 -10.77
N ARG A 173 -24.21 -20.02 -11.75
CA ARG A 173 -25.41 -19.21 -11.46
C ARG A 173 -26.50 -20.04 -10.79
N ALA A 174 -26.73 -21.27 -11.24
CA ALA A 174 -27.70 -22.19 -10.63
C ALA A 174 -27.35 -22.51 -9.16
N LEU A 175 -26.07 -22.81 -8.89
CA LEU A 175 -25.58 -23.06 -7.53
C LEU A 175 -25.72 -21.83 -6.63
N LEU A 176 -25.35 -20.65 -7.13
CA LEU A 176 -25.49 -19.41 -6.35
C LEU A 176 -26.95 -19.02 -6.15
N HIS A 177 -27.84 -19.32 -7.10
CA HIS A 177 -29.27 -19.09 -6.93
C HIS A 177 -29.86 -20.00 -5.85
N HIS A 178 -29.43 -21.27 -5.80
CA HIS A 178 -29.92 -22.24 -4.83
C HIS A 178 -29.36 -22.01 -3.42
N PHE A 179 -28.04 -21.79 -3.30
CA PHE A 179 -27.34 -21.71 -2.00
C PHE A 179 -27.02 -20.27 -1.54
N GLY A 180 -27.26 -19.27 -2.39
CA GLY A 180 -26.99 -17.85 -2.13
C GLY A 180 -25.51 -17.46 -2.22
N THR A 181 -24.60 -18.21 -1.60
CA THR A 181 -23.17 -17.86 -1.53
C THR A 181 -22.25 -19.03 -1.88
N ALA A 182 -21.08 -18.73 -2.45
CA ALA A 182 -20.07 -19.75 -2.77
C ALA A 182 -19.60 -20.53 -1.52
N LYS A 183 -19.59 -19.88 -0.34
CA LYS A 183 -19.27 -20.51 0.95
C LYS A 183 -20.35 -21.50 1.42
N ALA A 184 -21.61 -21.26 1.07
CA ALA A 184 -22.69 -22.21 1.34
C ALA A 184 -22.55 -23.44 0.41
N VAL A 185 -22.23 -23.21 -0.87
CA VAL A 185 -21.94 -24.30 -1.82
C VAL A 185 -20.77 -25.16 -1.36
N SER A 186 -19.68 -24.55 -0.88
CA SER A 186 -18.49 -25.29 -0.42
C SER A 186 -18.72 -26.14 0.83
N ARG A 187 -19.85 -25.99 1.52
CA ARG A 187 -20.23 -26.74 2.73
C ARG A 187 -21.45 -27.62 2.54
N ALA A 188 -22.06 -27.57 1.36
CA ALA A 188 -23.27 -28.31 1.06
C ALA A 188 -22.96 -29.81 1.02
N ALA A 189 -23.90 -30.62 1.51
CA ALA A 189 -23.78 -32.06 1.36
C ALA A 189 -23.91 -32.45 -0.12
N LEU A 190 -23.28 -33.56 -0.50
CA LEU A 190 -23.36 -34.06 -1.88
C LEU A 190 -24.81 -34.23 -2.37
N ALA A 191 -25.73 -34.65 -1.48
CA ALA A 191 -27.15 -34.78 -1.80
C ALA A 191 -27.80 -33.44 -2.20
N ASP A 192 -27.46 -32.35 -1.51
CA ASP A 192 -27.99 -31.01 -1.78
C ASP A 192 -27.44 -30.47 -3.10
N LEU A 193 -26.17 -30.73 -3.40
CA LEU A 193 -25.56 -30.35 -4.67
C LEU A 193 -26.23 -31.04 -5.87
N LYS A 194 -26.65 -32.31 -5.71
CA LYS A 194 -27.40 -33.07 -6.73
C LYS A 194 -28.83 -32.55 -6.93
N ALA A 195 -29.41 -31.88 -5.92
CA ALA A 195 -30.76 -31.33 -6.01
C ALA A 195 -30.83 -30.02 -6.82
N VAL A 196 -29.68 -29.44 -7.18
CA VAL A 196 -29.64 -28.21 -7.99
C VAL A 196 -29.91 -28.49 -9.45
N GLU A 197 -30.94 -27.85 -9.99
CA GLU A 197 -31.30 -27.93 -11.41
C GLU A 197 -30.12 -27.52 -12.31
N GLY A 198 -29.78 -28.38 -13.28
CA GLY A 198 -28.67 -28.15 -14.20
C GLY A 198 -27.29 -28.62 -13.71
N ILE A 199 -27.22 -29.25 -12.52
CA ILE A 199 -26.02 -29.92 -12.00
C ILE A 199 -26.19 -31.44 -12.17
N SER A 200 -25.30 -32.07 -12.91
CA SER A 200 -25.28 -33.54 -13.03
C SER A 200 -24.67 -34.17 -11.79
N GLU A 201 -24.94 -35.46 -11.57
CA GLU A 201 -24.34 -36.23 -10.47
C GLU A 201 -22.81 -36.18 -10.47
N GLN A 202 -22.19 -36.30 -11.65
CA GLN A 202 -20.74 -36.18 -11.82
C GLN A 202 -20.21 -34.79 -11.45
N MET A 203 -20.95 -33.73 -11.78
CA MET A 203 -20.56 -32.37 -11.45
C MET A 203 -20.75 -32.07 -9.96
N ALA A 204 -21.83 -32.57 -9.35
CA ALA A 204 -22.04 -32.48 -7.91
C ALA A 204 -20.90 -33.16 -7.14
N GLN A 205 -20.46 -34.33 -7.60
CA GLN A 205 -19.31 -35.04 -7.04
C GLN A 205 -18.02 -34.23 -7.18
N ALA A 206 -17.71 -33.72 -8.38
CA ALA A 206 -16.52 -32.90 -8.60
C ALA A 206 -16.48 -31.62 -7.75
N ILE A 207 -17.64 -30.98 -7.53
CA ILE A 207 -17.76 -29.82 -6.64
C ILE A 207 -17.51 -30.24 -5.18
N TYR A 208 -18.14 -31.33 -4.73
CA TYR A 208 -18.00 -31.83 -3.37
C TYR A 208 -16.55 -32.18 -3.06
N ASP A 209 -15.90 -32.96 -3.93
CA ASP A 209 -14.52 -33.40 -3.80
C ASP A 209 -13.56 -32.20 -3.76
N HIS A 210 -13.74 -31.22 -4.66
CA HIS A 210 -12.91 -30.01 -4.69
C HIS A 210 -12.88 -29.25 -3.34
N PHE A 211 -13.99 -29.23 -2.60
CA PHE A 211 -14.08 -28.52 -1.32
C PHE A 211 -13.85 -29.41 -0.08
N HIS A 212 -13.86 -30.74 -0.21
CA HIS A 212 -13.76 -31.68 0.91
C HIS A 212 -12.56 -32.64 0.86
N GLU A 213 -11.86 -32.79 -0.27
CA GLU A 213 -10.63 -33.61 -0.36
C GLU A 213 -9.36 -32.91 0.15
N ASN A 214 -9.39 -31.59 0.40
CA ASN A 214 -8.27 -30.85 1.00
C ASN A 214 -8.43 -30.64 2.53
N GLY A 215 -9.19 -31.51 3.20
CA GLY A 215 -9.45 -31.47 4.64
C GLY A 215 -8.96 -32.72 5.37
#